data_AF-A0A2U3K004-F1
#
_entry.id   AF-A0A2U3K004-F1
#
_cell.length_a   1.000
_cell.length_b   1.000
_cell.length_c   1.000
_cell.angle_alpha   90.00
_cell.angle_beta   90.00
_cell.angle_gamma   90.00
#
_symmetry.space_group_name_H-M   'P 1'
#
loop_
_entity.id
_entity.type
_entity.pdbx_description
1 polymer ?
#
loop_
_entity_poly.entity_id
_entity_poly.type
_entity_poly.pdbx_seq_one_letter_code
_entity_poly.pdbx_strand_id
1 'polypeptide(L)'
;MSSQTGRNDPCGCGSGKKYKDCCGTPQLEVASVRVKDLSDFQLTPGLADALTASLDPSYLEYFAAACSGKSTKEAERRIAAIPEEKRYFTRVLDSLDSAFADFDTETAMLDLPHIQNRKPEAIKRYLEFRLRQFKMLLDAVEDYVEGKYPATDGHS
;
A
#
# COMPACT_ATOMS: atom_id res chain seq x y z
N MET A 1 29.02 29.73 -4.78
CA MET A 1 28.28 30.02 -3.53
C MET A 1 27.12 29.04 -3.46
N SER A 2 27.14 28.13 -2.47
CA SER A 2 26.17 27.05 -2.34
C SER A 2 24.89 27.61 -1.71
N SER A 3 23.86 27.86 -2.50
CA SER A 3 22.54 28.27 -2.01
C SER A 3 21.87 27.08 -1.30
N GLN A 4 22.09 26.97 0.02
CA GLN A 4 21.33 26.05 0.86
C GLN A 4 19.92 26.62 1.05
N THR A 5 19.03 26.36 0.08
CA THR A 5 17.60 26.61 0.27
C THR A 5 17.12 25.75 1.43
N GLY A 6 16.71 26.39 2.52
CA GLY A 6 16.21 25.73 3.71
C GLY A 6 14.92 24.97 3.43
N ARG A 7 14.67 23.90 4.20
CA ARG A 7 13.52 23.01 4.00
C ARG A 7 12.16 23.74 4.00
N ASN A 8 12.05 24.88 4.70
CA ASN A 8 10.84 25.68 4.81
C ASN A 8 10.81 26.89 3.87
N ASP A 9 11.87 27.15 3.11
CA ASP A 9 11.95 28.29 2.21
C ASP A 9 11.07 28.09 0.97
N PRO A 10 10.67 29.16 0.26
CA PRO A 10 9.98 29.04 -1.02
C PRO A 10 10.78 28.21 -2.03
N CYS A 11 10.09 27.35 -2.76
CA CYS A 11 10.70 26.46 -3.72
C CYS A 11 11.15 27.22 -4.97
N GLY A 12 12.43 27.08 -5.34
CA GLY A 12 13.03 27.77 -6.49
C GLY A 12 12.52 27.35 -7.87
N CYS A 13 11.61 26.37 -7.96
CA CYS A 13 11.03 25.94 -9.24
C CYS A 13 9.87 26.83 -9.73
N GLY A 14 9.52 27.89 -9.00
CA GLY A 14 8.45 28.82 -9.39
C GLY A 14 7.03 28.35 -9.05
N SER A 15 6.88 27.26 -8.28
CA SER A 15 5.56 26.73 -7.89
C SER A 15 4.83 27.54 -6.83
N GLY A 16 5.51 28.48 -6.16
CA GLY A 16 4.97 29.25 -5.02
C GLY A 16 4.84 28.45 -3.72
N LYS A 17 5.16 27.15 -3.70
CA LYS A 17 5.11 26.27 -2.52
C LYS A 17 6.41 26.30 -1.73
N LYS A 18 6.42 25.85 -0.47
CA LYS A 18 7.66 25.63 0.30
C LYS A 18 8.47 24.48 -0.28
N TYR A 19 9.79 24.52 -0.15
CA TYR A 19 10.70 23.53 -0.72
C TYR A 19 10.33 22.10 -0.30
N LYS A 20 10.10 21.83 0.99
CA LYS A 20 9.67 20.50 1.49
C LYS A 20 8.34 19.96 0.91
N ASP A 21 7.48 20.86 0.45
CA ASP A 21 6.14 20.54 -0.08
C ASP A 21 6.12 20.60 -1.62
N CYS A 22 7.30 20.69 -2.24
CA CYS A 22 7.49 20.73 -3.68
C CYS A 22 8.73 19.91 -4.07
N CYS A 23 9.81 20.53 -4.59
CA CYS A 23 10.98 19.79 -5.06
C CYS A 23 11.77 19.07 -3.95
N GLY A 24 11.59 19.48 -2.68
CA GLY A 24 12.14 18.82 -1.50
C GLY A 24 11.22 17.75 -0.91
N THR A 25 10.03 17.53 -1.49
CA THR A 25 9.27 16.32 -1.22
C THR A 25 10.03 15.17 -1.86
N PRO A 26 10.43 14.12 -1.13
CA PRO A 26 10.97 12.93 -1.78
C PRO A 26 9.92 12.46 -2.78
N GLN A 27 10.28 12.46 -4.06
CA GLN A 27 9.52 11.75 -5.09
C GLN A 27 9.65 10.28 -4.75
N LEU A 28 8.85 9.83 -3.78
CA LEU A 28 8.45 8.45 -3.72
C LEU A 28 7.64 8.27 -5.00
N GLU A 29 8.28 7.71 -6.03
CA GLU A 29 7.56 7.13 -7.14
C GLU A 29 6.66 6.05 -6.54
N VAL A 30 5.41 6.44 -6.24
CA VAL A 30 4.33 5.56 -5.83
C VAL A 30 3.86 4.78 -7.07
N ALA A 31 4.78 4.16 -7.79
CA ALA A 31 4.45 3.39 -8.99
C ALA A 31 4.11 1.93 -8.64
N SER A 32 4.46 1.46 -7.44
CA SER A 32 4.09 0.14 -6.94
C SER A 32 4.74 -0.05 -5.58
N VAL A 33 3.98 -0.09 -4.48
CA VAL A 33 4.54 -0.63 -3.23
C VAL A 33 4.75 -2.13 -3.46
N ARG A 34 5.97 -2.52 -3.82
CA ARG A 34 6.34 -3.94 -4.00
C ARG A 34 6.94 -4.44 -2.69
N VAL A 35 7.15 -5.75 -2.59
CA VAL A 35 7.84 -6.39 -1.45
C VAL A 35 9.16 -5.69 -1.08
N LYS A 36 9.82 -5.02 -2.04
CA LYS A 36 11.05 -4.25 -1.82
C LYS A 36 10.88 -3.00 -0.95
N ASP A 37 9.68 -2.43 -0.85
CA ASP A 37 9.41 -1.28 0.02
C ASP A 37 9.07 -1.69 1.47
N LEU A 38 8.95 -3.02 1.72
CA LEU A 38 8.73 -3.59 3.05
C LEU A 38 10.02 -3.76 3.87
N SER A 39 11.20 -3.69 3.23
CA SER A 39 12.48 -3.87 3.94
C SER A 39 12.76 -2.76 4.95
N ASP A 40 12.20 -1.57 4.73
CA ASP A 40 12.39 -0.40 5.61
C ASP A 40 11.38 -0.35 6.78
N PHE A 41 10.37 -1.22 6.76
CA PHE A 41 9.30 -1.29 7.78
C PHE A 41 9.16 -2.71 8.36
N GLN A 42 10.29 -3.39 8.63
CA GLN A 42 10.30 -4.68 9.34
C GLN A 42 9.79 -4.54 10.78
N LEU A 43 8.47 -4.45 10.96
CA LEU A 43 7.80 -4.66 12.24
C LEU A 43 7.38 -6.11 12.43
N THR A 44 7.40 -6.90 11.36
CA THR A 44 7.14 -8.34 11.38
C THR A 44 8.19 -9.03 10.50
N PRO A 45 9.26 -9.58 11.09
CA PRO A 45 10.17 -10.48 10.39
C PRO A 45 9.37 -11.60 9.70
N GLY A 46 9.73 -11.94 8.46
CA GLY A 46 9.06 -13.00 7.69
C GLY A 46 7.72 -12.61 7.05
N LEU A 47 7.26 -11.36 7.15
CA LEU A 47 6.01 -10.95 6.48
C LEU A 47 6.06 -11.10 4.96
N ALA A 48 7.20 -10.80 4.34
CA ALA A 48 7.39 -11.01 2.91
C ALA A 48 7.29 -12.50 2.52
N ASP A 49 7.86 -13.38 3.35
CA ASP A 49 7.81 -14.83 3.15
C ASP A 49 6.40 -15.35 3.37
N ALA A 50 5.71 -14.89 4.41
CA ALA A 50 4.32 -15.24 4.70
C ALA A 50 3.37 -14.77 3.58
N LEU A 51 3.57 -13.56 3.05
CA LEU A 51 2.81 -13.07 1.91
C LEU A 51 3.03 -13.96 0.70
N THR A 52 4.27 -14.28 0.37
CA THR A 52 4.62 -15.14 -0.76
C THR A 52 4.05 -16.55 -0.61
N ALA A 53 4.16 -17.14 0.58
CA ALA A 53 3.64 -18.47 0.89
C ALA A 53 2.10 -18.53 0.86
N SER A 54 1.42 -17.40 1.12
CA SER A 54 -0.04 -17.30 1.08
C SER A 54 -0.63 -17.09 -0.32
N LEU A 55 0.20 -16.82 -1.32
CA LEU A 55 -0.25 -16.58 -2.69
C LEU A 55 -0.29 -17.89 -3.47
N ASP A 56 -1.36 -18.08 -4.23
CA ASP A 56 -1.40 -19.14 -5.25
C ASP A 56 -0.26 -18.92 -6.27
N PRO A 57 0.45 -19.98 -6.71
CA PRO A 57 1.54 -19.89 -7.67
C PRO A 57 1.20 -19.09 -8.93
N SER A 58 -0.06 -19.09 -9.35
CA SER A 58 -0.54 -18.36 -10.53
C SER A 58 -0.31 -16.84 -10.42
N TYR A 59 -0.41 -16.26 -9.22
CA TYR A 59 -0.09 -14.84 -9.01
C TYR A 59 1.42 -14.59 -9.13
N LEU A 60 2.25 -15.48 -8.60
CA LEU A 60 3.72 -15.37 -8.71
C LEU A 60 4.17 -15.48 -10.17
N GLU A 61 3.57 -16.41 -10.92
CA GLU A 61 3.80 -16.55 -12.36
C GLU A 61 3.41 -15.29 -13.13
N TYR A 62 2.25 -14.69 -12.80
CA TYR A 62 1.83 -13.42 -13.39
C TYR A 62 2.88 -12.32 -13.16
N PHE A 63 3.32 -12.14 -11.91
CA PHE A 63 4.33 -11.14 -11.58
C PHE A 63 5.67 -11.39 -12.28
N ALA A 64 6.11 -12.66 -12.34
CA ALA A 64 7.33 -13.04 -13.02
C ALA A 64 7.26 -12.79 -14.53
N ALA A 65 6.13 -13.11 -15.16
CA ALA A 65 5.90 -12.87 -16.59
C ALA A 65 5.87 -11.36 -16.89
N ALA A 66 5.11 -10.58 -16.12
CA ALA A 66 5.00 -9.13 -16.26
C ALA A 66 6.36 -8.45 -16.09
N CYS A 67 7.14 -8.82 -15.07
CA CYS A 67 8.48 -8.26 -14.84
C CYS A 67 9.49 -8.64 -15.95
N SER A 68 9.29 -9.79 -16.61
CA SER A 68 10.16 -10.28 -17.68
C SER A 68 9.71 -9.81 -19.07
N GLY A 69 8.66 -8.99 -19.18
CA GLY A 69 8.06 -8.60 -20.46
C GLY A 69 7.44 -9.76 -21.25
N LYS A 70 7.16 -10.89 -20.58
CA LYS A 70 6.50 -12.07 -21.18
C LYS A 70 4.99 -11.91 -21.11
N SER A 71 4.27 -12.68 -21.94
CA SER A 71 2.82 -12.72 -21.92
C SER A 71 2.27 -13.17 -20.56
N THR A 72 1.33 -12.43 -20.01
CA THR A 72 0.63 -12.72 -18.73
C THR A 72 -0.64 -13.55 -18.92
N LYS A 73 -1.11 -13.75 -20.16
CA LYS A 73 -2.42 -14.34 -20.47
C LYS A 73 -2.65 -15.74 -19.88
N GLU A 74 -1.61 -16.55 -19.78
CA GLU A 74 -1.72 -17.91 -19.23
C GLU A 74 -1.91 -17.88 -17.72
N ALA A 75 -1.12 -17.04 -17.02
CA ALA A 75 -1.26 -16.82 -15.59
C ALA A 75 -2.63 -16.20 -15.25
N GLU A 76 -3.11 -15.25 -16.04
CA GLU A 76 -4.45 -14.66 -15.89
C GLU A 76 -5.55 -15.72 -16.03
N ARG A 77 -5.45 -16.64 -17.00
CA ARG A 77 -6.41 -17.76 -17.15
C ARG A 77 -6.39 -18.68 -15.94
N ARG A 78 -5.22 -18.99 -15.39
CA ARG A 78 -5.09 -19.79 -14.17
C ARG A 78 -5.72 -19.07 -12.98
N ILE A 79 -5.43 -17.78 -12.79
CA ILE A 79 -6.03 -16.94 -11.73
C ILE A 79 -7.56 -16.94 -11.84
N ALA A 80 -8.11 -16.79 -13.05
CA ALA A 80 -9.55 -16.83 -13.28
C ALA A 80 -10.19 -18.20 -12.96
N ALA A 81 -9.42 -19.28 -12.98
CA ALA A 81 -9.86 -20.63 -12.62
C ALA A 81 -9.72 -20.93 -11.11
N ILE A 82 -9.06 -20.06 -10.33
CA ILE A 82 -8.96 -20.22 -8.88
C ILE A 82 -10.37 -20.05 -8.28
N PRO A 83 -10.82 -21.00 -7.43
CA PRO A 83 -12.05 -20.86 -6.65
C PRO A 83 -12.08 -19.54 -5.87
N GLU A 84 -13.23 -18.87 -5.81
CA GLU A 84 -13.34 -17.52 -5.26
C GLU A 84 -12.81 -17.41 -3.83
N GLU A 85 -13.08 -18.41 -2.99
CA GLU A 85 -12.63 -18.50 -1.60
C GLU A 85 -11.11 -18.61 -1.44
N LYS A 86 -10.40 -18.97 -2.52
CA LYS A 86 -8.93 -19.07 -2.54
C LYS A 86 -8.26 -17.90 -3.23
N ARG A 87 -9.03 -16.95 -3.77
CA ARG A 87 -8.46 -15.79 -4.46
C ARG A 87 -7.81 -14.83 -3.47
N TYR A 88 -6.81 -14.09 -3.97
CA TYR A 88 -6.10 -13.08 -3.21
C TYR A 88 -7.07 -12.11 -2.50
N PHE A 89 -8.07 -11.62 -3.23
CA PHE A 89 -8.96 -10.58 -2.73
C PHE A 89 -9.85 -11.09 -1.58
N THR A 90 -10.44 -12.28 -1.70
CA THR A 90 -11.23 -12.90 -0.63
C THR A 90 -10.40 -13.08 0.63
N ARG A 91 -9.18 -13.63 0.51
CA ARG A 91 -8.25 -13.76 1.64
C ARG A 91 -7.94 -12.41 2.30
N VAL A 92 -7.76 -11.36 1.52
CA VAL A 92 -7.49 -10.01 2.05
C VAL A 92 -8.72 -9.48 2.79
N LEU A 93 -9.92 -9.60 2.22
CA LEU A 93 -11.16 -9.15 2.85
C LEU A 93 -11.41 -9.87 4.18
N ASP A 94 -11.31 -11.20 4.22
CA ASP A 94 -11.48 -11.98 5.45
C ASP A 94 -10.47 -11.59 6.53
N SER A 95 -9.22 -11.31 6.13
CA SER A 95 -8.18 -10.86 7.05
C SER A 95 -8.46 -9.46 7.60
N LEU A 96 -9.00 -8.56 6.78
CA LEU A 96 -9.37 -7.21 7.19
C LEU A 96 -10.58 -7.24 8.12
N ASP A 97 -11.61 -8.02 7.80
CA ASP A 97 -12.78 -8.20 8.68
C ASP A 97 -12.35 -8.65 10.07
N SER A 98 -11.47 -9.66 10.14
CA SER A 98 -10.92 -10.14 11.40
C SER A 98 -10.09 -9.07 12.12
N ALA A 99 -9.22 -8.36 11.40
CA ALA A 99 -8.33 -7.36 12.01
C ALA A 99 -9.08 -6.11 12.50
N PHE A 100 -10.05 -5.62 11.72
CA PHE A 100 -10.83 -4.44 12.07
C PHE A 100 -11.81 -4.71 13.22
N ALA A 101 -12.26 -5.96 13.40
CA ALA A 101 -13.08 -6.34 14.55
C ALA A 101 -12.36 -6.10 15.90
N ASP A 102 -11.02 -6.19 15.91
CA ASP A 102 -10.19 -5.98 17.10
C ASP A 102 -9.76 -4.52 17.30
N PHE A 103 -10.11 -3.60 16.39
CA PHE A 103 -9.70 -2.20 16.51
C PHE A 103 -10.52 -1.48 17.58
N ASP A 104 -9.97 -1.44 18.79
CA ASP A 104 -10.53 -0.69 19.91
C ASP A 104 -9.59 0.42 20.40
N THR A 105 -10.08 1.66 20.37
CA THR A 105 -9.29 2.83 20.77
C THR A 105 -9.07 2.90 22.28
N GLU A 106 -10.02 2.42 23.08
CA GLU A 106 -9.92 2.50 24.54
C GLU A 106 -8.82 1.56 25.05
N THR A 107 -8.85 0.29 24.63
CA THR A 107 -7.82 -0.72 24.95
C THR A 107 -6.45 -0.29 24.44
N ALA A 108 -6.36 0.29 23.24
CA ALA A 108 -5.09 0.79 22.72
C ALA A 108 -4.49 1.90 23.60
N MET A 109 -5.31 2.83 24.10
CA MET A 109 -4.84 3.92 24.97
C MET A 109 -4.41 3.44 26.35
N LEU A 110 -4.99 2.33 26.83
CA LEU A 110 -4.58 1.68 28.06
C LEU A 110 -3.23 0.94 27.91
N ASP A 111 -2.95 0.35 26.74
CA ASP A 111 -1.75 -0.45 26.50
C ASP A 111 -0.52 0.38 26.08
N LEU A 112 -0.73 1.48 25.34
CA LEU A 112 0.34 2.35 24.83
C LEU A 112 1.36 2.83 25.89
N PRO A 113 0.99 3.17 27.14
CA PRO A 113 1.96 3.52 28.18
C PRO A 113 2.86 2.37 28.65
N HIS A 114 2.44 1.11 28.41
CA HIS A 114 3.08 -0.09 28.94
C HIS A 114 3.92 -0.84 27.91
N ILE A 115 3.91 -0.42 26.64
CA ILE A 115 4.66 -1.08 25.58
C ILE A 115 6.17 -0.82 25.69
N GLN A 116 6.95 -1.87 25.98
CA GLN A 116 8.39 -1.75 26.25
C GLN A 116 9.26 -1.91 25.01
N ASN A 117 8.84 -2.78 24.09
CA ASN A 117 9.65 -3.22 22.96
C ASN A 117 9.51 -2.32 21.72
N ARG A 118 8.55 -1.39 21.71
CA ARG A 118 8.24 -0.54 20.56
C ARG A 118 7.88 0.86 21.02
N LYS A 119 8.57 1.88 20.49
CA LYS A 119 8.24 3.27 20.82
C LYS A 119 6.91 3.68 20.17
N PRO A 120 6.03 4.46 20.84
CA PRO A 120 4.78 4.94 20.27
C PRO A 120 4.94 5.63 18.91
N GLU A 121 6.04 6.37 18.68
CA GLU A 121 6.30 7.02 17.39
C GLU A 121 6.56 6.02 16.26
N ALA A 122 7.17 4.87 16.56
CA ALA A 122 7.38 3.81 15.60
C ALA A 122 6.04 3.11 15.25
N ILE A 123 5.18 2.90 16.25
CA ILE A 123 3.82 2.37 16.06
C ILE A 123 3.00 3.32 15.20
N LYS A 124 3.04 4.63 15.48
CA LYS A 124 2.37 5.64 14.66
C LYS A 124 2.83 5.60 13.20
N ARG A 125 4.15 5.63 12.95
CA ARG A 125 4.71 5.57 11.58
C ARG A 125 4.29 4.30 10.84
N TYR A 126 4.20 3.18 11.55
CA TYR A 126 3.70 1.93 10.99
C TYR A 126 2.25 2.01 10.56
N LEU A 127 1.37 2.52 11.43
CA LEU A 127 -0.05 2.67 11.13
C LEU A 127 -0.25 3.62 9.95
N GLU A 128 0.49 4.73 9.88
CA GLU A 128 0.48 5.66 8.74
C GLU A 128 0.97 5.00 7.44
N PHE A 129 1.94 4.09 7.52
CA PHE A 129 2.39 3.32 6.36
C PHE A 129 1.32 2.33 5.90
N ARG A 130 0.69 1.59 6.83
CA ARG A 130 -0.41 0.66 6.51
C ARG A 130 -1.63 1.37 5.94
N LEU A 131 -1.97 2.55 6.47
CA LEU A 131 -3.03 3.39 5.94
C LEU A 131 -2.76 3.77 4.48
N ARG A 132 -1.52 4.11 4.13
CA ARG A 132 -1.14 4.38 2.73
C ARG A 132 -1.29 3.15 1.84
N GLN A 133 -0.84 1.98 2.31
CA GLN A 133 -1.03 0.73 1.55
C GLN A 133 -2.51 0.40 1.34
N PHE A 134 -3.33 0.58 2.37
CA PHE A 134 -4.78 0.38 2.28
C PHE A 134 -5.41 1.35 1.29
N LYS A 135 -5.02 2.63 1.32
CA LYS A 135 -5.51 3.62 0.37
C LYS A 135 -5.14 3.27 -1.08
N MET A 136 -3.92 2.79 -1.35
CA MET A 136 -3.55 2.34 -2.69
C MET A 136 -4.41 1.16 -3.17
N LEU A 137 -4.76 0.23 -2.28
CA LEU A 137 -5.66 -0.87 -2.61
C LEU A 137 -7.08 -0.35 -2.91
N LEU A 138 -7.58 0.59 -2.10
CA LEU A 138 -8.87 1.24 -2.29
C LEU A 138 -8.91 1.96 -3.65
N ASP A 139 -7.92 2.82 -3.92
CA ASP A 139 -7.83 3.58 -5.17
C ASP A 139 -7.83 2.62 -6.39
N ALA A 140 -7.13 1.47 -6.31
CA ALA A 140 -7.15 0.46 -7.38
C ALA A 140 -8.52 -0.22 -7.59
N VAL A 141 -9.32 -0.36 -6.52
CA VAL A 141 -10.70 -0.86 -6.60
C VAL A 141 -11.62 0.21 -7.17
N GLU A 142 -11.47 1.46 -6.72
CA GLU A 142 -12.20 2.62 -7.24
C GLU A 142 -11.99 2.76 -8.75
N ASP A 143 -10.73 2.74 -9.22
CA ASP A 143 -10.39 2.76 -10.65
C ASP A 143 -11.08 1.64 -11.44
N TYR A 144 -11.16 0.43 -10.86
CA TYR A 144 -11.85 -0.70 -11.48
C TYR A 144 -13.38 -0.50 -11.52
N VAL A 145 -13.98 0.05 -10.46
CA VAL A 145 -15.41 0.36 -10.40
C VAL A 145 -15.75 1.45 -11.41
N GLU A 146 -15.02 2.55 -11.43
CA GLU A 146 -15.22 3.67 -12.36
C GLU A 146 -14.99 3.24 -13.81
N GLY A 147 -13.97 2.43 -14.07
CA GLY A 147 -13.70 1.89 -15.41
C GLY A 147 -14.77 0.92 -15.92
N LYS A 148 -15.52 0.26 -15.03
CA LYS A 148 -16.65 -0.61 -15.40
C LYS A 148 -18.01 0.07 -15.39
N TYR A 149 -18.15 1.14 -14.62
CA TYR A 149 -19.36 1.94 -14.48
C TYR A 149 -19.01 3.41 -14.61
N PRO A 150 -18.71 3.90 -15.84
CA PRO A 150 -18.52 5.33 -16.04
C PRO A 150 -19.78 6.03 -15.53
N ALA A 151 -19.59 7.06 -14.70
CA ALA A 151 -20.69 7.85 -14.17
C ALA A 151 -21.64 8.17 -15.32
N THR A 152 -22.88 7.70 -15.20
CA THR A 152 -23.93 8.13 -16.09
C THR A 152 -24.15 9.59 -15.76
N ASP A 153 -23.49 10.47 -16.51
CA ASP A 153 -23.70 11.90 -16.44
C ASP A 153 -25.22 12.13 -16.57
N GLY A 154 -25.83 12.46 -15.43
CA GLY A 154 -27.22 12.84 -15.33
C GLY A 154 -27.41 14.15 -16.09
N HIS A 155 -27.80 14.05 -17.35
CA HIS A 155 -28.51 15.11 -18.04
C HIS A 155 -30.01 14.85 -17.93
N SER A 156 -30.64 15.56 -17.00
CA SER A 156 -32.03 16.01 -17.08
C SER A 156 -32.19 17.28 -16.27
#